data_AF-A0A166WX34-F1
#
_entry.id   AF-A0A166WX34-F1
#
_cell.length_a   1.000
_cell.length_b   1.000
_cell.length_c   1.000
_cell.angle_alpha   90.00
_cell.angle_beta   90.00
_cell.angle_gamma   90.00
#
_symmetry.space_group_name_H-M   'P 1'
#
loop_
_entity.id
_entity.type
_entity.pdbx_description
1 polymer ?
#
loop_
_entity_poly.entity_id
_entity_poly.type
_entity_poly.pdbx_seq_one_letter_code
_entity_poly.pdbx_strand_id
1 'polypeptide(L)'
;MEFDIAKTLQNVSGQVMSEMGEVGNTFAGELGKAFADKEQSLTELSTAYLQGELNEDELKQELEREQKVIEAQLITLEIAAKAAIQKAVNGVMNGLTATLKSAL
;
A
#
# COMPACT_ATOMS: atom_id res chain seq x y z
N MET A 1 14.19 24.88 12.17
CA MET A 1 13.86 23.46 12.45
C MET A 1 13.64 22.82 11.10
N GLU A 2 14.42 21.81 10.76
CA GLU A 2 14.20 21.02 9.55
C GLU A 2 13.00 20.10 9.82
N PHE A 3 11.98 20.15 8.97
CA PHE A 3 10.80 19.30 9.10
C PHE A 3 11.18 17.89 8.63
N ASP A 4 11.17 16.92 9.54
CA ASP A 4 11.58 15.53 9.27
C ASP A 4 10.37 14.70 8.81
N ILE A 5 10.30 14.50 7.50
CA ILE A 5 9.18 13.83 6.83
C ILE A 5 9.23 12.34 7.04
N ALA A 6 10.41 11.73 7.03
CA ALA A 6 10.59 10.32 7.34
C ALA A 6 10.04 10.00 8.73
N LYS A 7 10.39 10.82 9.73
CA LYS A 7 9.89 10.68 11.10
C LYS A 7 8.39 10.95 11.20
N THR A 8 7.88 11.91 10.44
CA THR A 8 6.44 12.23 10.40
C THR A 8 5.65 11.07 9.81
N LEU A 9 6.10 10.50 8.68
CA LEU A 9 5.49 9.33 8.05
C LEU A 9 5.57 8.11 8.95
N GLN A 10 6.68 7.91 9.66
CA GLN A 10 6.83 6.80 10.61
C GLN A 10 5.86 6.92 11.79
N ASN A 11 5.66 8.13 12.32
CA ASN A 11 4.72 8.36 13.43
C ASN A 11 3.26 8.18 12.99
N VAL A 12 2.88 8.74 11.84
CA VAL A 12 1.52 8.65 11.29
C VAL A 12 1.19 7.20 10.89
N SER A 13 2.12 6.50 10.23
CA SER A 13 1.92 5.09 9.86
C SER A 13 1.83 4.19 11.09
N GLY A 14 2.61 4.43 12.14
CA GLY A 14 2.51 3.71 13.41
C GLY A 14 1.15 3.88 14.08
N GLN A 15 0.60 5.08 14.07
CA GLN A 15 -0.74 5.36 14.60
C GLN A 15 -1.84 4.64 13.80
N VAL A 16 -1.81 4.75 12.47
CA VAL A 16 -2.79 4.11 11.59
C VAL A 16 -2.73 2.58 11.73
N MET A 17 -1.54 1.99 11.79
CA MET A 17 -1.39 0.55 12.00
C MET A 17 -1.97 0.09 13.36
N SER A 18 -1.82 0.90 14.41
CA SER A 18 -2.42 0.62 15.71
C SER A 18 -3.95 0.65 15.67
N GLU A 19 -4.54 1.55 14.88
CA GLU A 19 -6.00 1.65 14.68
C GLU A 19 -6.55 0.49 13.83
N MET A 20 -5.73 -0.08 12.94
CA MET A 20 -6.11 -1.19 12.06
C MET A 20 -6.01 -2.60 12.69
N GLY A 21 -5.44 -2.75 13.89
CA GLY A 21 -5.38 -4.02 14.62
C GLY A 21 -4.70 -5.17 13.85
N GLU A 22 -5.25 -6.39 13.92
CA GLU A 22 -4.68 -7.58 13.23
C GLU A 22 -4.66 -7.45 11.69
N VAL A 23 -5.61 -6.71 11.12
CA VAL A 23 -5.64 -6.43 9.68
C VAL A 23 -4.46 -5.54 9.29
N GLY A 24 -4.10 -4.59 10.17
CA GLY A 24 -2.93 -3.74 10.03
C GLY A 24 -1.64 -4.53 9.85
N ASN A 25 -1.43 -5.60 10.62
CA ASN A 25 -0.22 -6.44 10.50
C ASN A 25 -0.10 -7.19 9.17
N THR A 26 -1.23 -7.54 8.54
CA THR A 26 -1.23 -8.23 7.24
C THR A 26 -0.86 -7.27 6.10
N PHE A 27 -1.22 -5.99 6.23
CA PHE A 27 -0.96 -4.96 5.22
C PHE A 27 0.27 -4.09 5.52
N ALA A 28 0.82 -4.15 6.74
CA ALA A 28 1.89 -3.27 7.22
C ALA A 28 3.12 -3.25 6.30
N GLY A 29 3.55 -4.42 5.81
CA GLY A 29 4.73 -4.52 4.95
C GLY A 29 4.52 -3.86 3.58
N GLU A 30 3.36 -4.06 2.98
CA GLU A 30 3.03 -3.51 1.67
C GLU A 30 2.67 -2.02 1.74
N LEU A 31 1.97 -1.61 2.80
CA LEU A 31 1.68 -0.21 3.08
C LEU A 31 3.00 0.55 3.32
N GLY A 32 3.90 -0.01 4.13
CA GLY A 32 5.23 0.57 4.37
C GLY A 32 6.04 0.72 3.09
N LYS A 33 5.98 -0.26 2.18
CA LYS A 33 6.61 -0.18 0.86
C LYS A 33 6.00 0.92 -0.02
N ALA A 34 4.67 1.00 -0.08
CA ALA A 34 3.99 2.04 -0.87
C ALA A 34 4.34 3.46 -0.39
N PHE A 35 4.45 3.66 0.93
CA PHE A 35 4.90 4.94 1.49
C PHE A 35 6.39 5.21 1.25
N ALA A 36 7.25 4.19 1.33
CA ALA A 36 8.68 4.33 1.02
C ALA A 36 8.89 4.73 -0.45
N ASP A 37 8.13 4.14 -1.38
CA ASP A 37 8.16 4.49 -2.80
C ASP A 37 7.71 5.95 -3.06
N LYS A 38 7.01 6.56 -2.10
CA LYS A 38 6.49 7.94 -2.16
C LYS A 38 7.22 8.94 -1.26
N GLU A 39 8.18 8.49 -0.45
CA GLU A 39 8.87 9.32 0.53
C GLU A 39 9.52 10.55 -0.10
N GLN A 40 10.20 10.38 -1.23
CA GLN A 40 10.81 11.50 -1.95
C GLN A 40 9.76 12.51 -2.43
N SER A 41 8.66 12.05 -3.04
CA SER A 41 7.61 12.94 -3.55
C SER A 41 6.93 13.71 -2.42
N LEU A 42 6.63 13.06 -1.30
CA LEU A 42 6.06 13.70 -0.12
C LEU A 42 7.04 14.69 0.51
N THR A 43 8.34 14.41 0.39
CA THR A 43 9.41 15.33 0.81
C THR A 43 9.41 16.60 -0.01
N GLU A 44 9.43 16.47 -1.33
CA GLU A 44 9.41 17.59 -2.26
C GLU A 44 8.16 18.47 -2.08
N LEU A 45 6.97 17.87 -1.95
CA LEU A 45 5.72 18.61 -1.74
C LEU A 45 5.71 19.41 -0.43
N SER A 46 6.20 18.81 0.65
CA SER A 46 6.28 19.47 1.95
C SER A 46 7.30 20.61 1.93
N THR A 47 8.45 20.40 1.28
CA THR A 47 9.46 21.44 1.11
C THR A 47 8.92 22.61 0.28
N ALA A 48 8.26 22.34 -0.84
CA ALA A 48 7.67 23.37 -1.69
C ALA A 48 6.61 24.20 -0.92
N TYR A 49 5.76 23.56 -0.11
CA TYR A 49 4.82 24.27 0.76
C TYR A 49 5.52 25.13 1.81
N LEU A 50 6.53 24.59 2.51
CA LEU A 50 7.28 25.33 3.53
C LEU A 50 8.07 26.51 2.95
N GLN A 51 8.42 26.45 1.67
CA GLN A 51 9.08 27.52 0.93
C GLN A 51 8.09 28.53 0.32
N GLY A 52 6.79 28.27 0.42
CA GLY A 52 5.73 29.10 -0.15
C GLY A 52 5.58 28.98 -1.66
N GLU A 53 6.16 27.93 -2.26
CA GLU A 53 6.02 27.61 -3.68
C GLU A 53 4.66 26.95 -3.98
N LEU A 54 4.05 26.33 -2.96
CA LEU A 54 2.67 25.83 -2.99
C LEU A 54 1.84 26.56 -1.94
N ASN A 55 0.61 26.90 -2.30
CA ASN A 55 -0.41 27.27 -1.32
C ASN A 55 -1.12 26.02 -0.77
N GLU A 56 -2.02 26.21 0.21
CA GLU A 56 -2.72 25.12 0.89
C GLU A 56 -3.60 24.29 -0.05
N ASP A 57 -4.30 24.94 -1.00
CA ASP A 57 -5.17 24.25 -1.96
C ASP A 57 -4.34 23.40 -2.94
N GLU A 58 -3.19 23.92 -3.39
CA GLU A 58 -2.25 23.20 -4.26
C GLU A 58 -1.61 22.01 -3.54
N LEU A 59 -1.17 22.20 -2.29
CA LEU A 59 -0.65 21.11 -1.47
C LEU A 59 -1.70 20.01 -1.30
N LYS A 60 -2.95 20.37 -1.01
CA LYS A 60 -4.03 19.41 -0.83
C LYS A 60 -4.30 18.61 -2.10
N GLN A 61 -4.34 19.27 -3.27
CA GLN A 61 -4.51 18.58 -4.54
C GLN A 61 -3.39 17.58 -4.82
N GLU A 62 -2.14 17.96 -4.57
CA GLU A 62 -1.01 17.06 -4.78
C GLU A 62 -0.99 15.88 -3.79
N LEU A 63 -1.34 16.12 -2.52
CA LEU A 63 -1.50 15.03 -1.54
C LEU A 63 -2.64 14.07 -1.91
N GLU A 64 -3.77 14.58 -2.41
CA GLU A 64 -4.86 13.73 -2.93
C GLU A 64 -4.41 12.90 -4.14
N ARG A 65 -3.51 13.45 -4.97
CA ARG A 65 -2.91 12.72 -6.09
C ARG A 65 -2.01 11.59 -5.58
N GLU A 66 -1.13 11.86 -4.62
CA GLU A 66 -0.25 10.84 -4.04
C GLU A 66 -1.05 9.74 -3.33
N GLN A 67 -2.12 10.10 -2.63
CA GLN A 67 -3.05 9.15 -2.04
C GLN A 67 -3.61 8.18 -3.10
N LYS A 68 -4.11 8.69 -4.23
CA LYS A 68 -4.64 7.84 -5.31
C LYS A 68 -3.60 6.90 -5.90
N VAL A 69 -2.33 7.32 -5.97
CA VAL A 69 -1.25 6.44 -6.45
C VAL A 69 -0.98 5.31 -5.44
N ILE A 70 -0.93 5.63 -4.15
CA ILE A 70 -0.76 4.63 -3.08
C ILE A 70 -1.94 3.64 -3.10
N GLU A 71 -3.18 4.13 -3.20
CA GLU A 71 -4.37 3.28 -3.32
C GLU A 71 -4.29 2.35 -4.53
N ALA A 72 -3.85 2.85 -5.70
CA ALA A 72 -3.67 2.03 -6.89
C ALA A 72 -2.61 0.92 -6.69
N GLN A 73 -1.49 1.23 -6.03
CA GLN A 73 -0.46 0.24 -5.68
C GLN A 73 -1.02 -0.86 -4.76
N LEU A 74 -1.86 -0.50 -3.80
CA LEU A 74 -2.48 -1.46 -2.88
C LEU A 74 -3.53 -2.34 -3.58
N ILE A 75 -4.32 -1.78 -4.51
CA ILE A 75 -5.31 -2.55 -5.29
C ILE A 75 -4.60 -3.62 -6.14
N THR A 76 -3.45 -3.31 -6.73
CA THR A 76 -2.68 -4.32 -7.50
C THR A 76 -2.27 -5.52 -6.65
N LEU A 77 -2.01 -5.32 -5.36
CA LEU A 77 -1.68 -6.40 -4.42
C LEU A 77 -2.90 -7.25 -4.07
N GLU A 78 -4.07 -6.64 -3.90
CA GLU A 78 -5.33 -7.39 -3.72
C GLU A 78 -5.60 -8.30 -4.92
N ILE A 79 -5.39 -7.80 -6.13
CA ILE A 79 -5.55 -8.58 -7.37
C ILE A 79 -4.55 -9.74 -7.41
N ALA A 80 -3.28 -9.50 -7.08
CA ALA A 80 -2.25 -10.54 -7.04
C ALA A 80 -2.58 -11.63 -6.01
N ALA A 81 -3.06 -11.25 -4.81
CA ALA A 81 -3.50 -12.17 -3.78
C ALA A 81 -4.69 -13.03 -4.25
N LYS A 82 -5.71 -12.42 -4.87
CA LYS A 82 -6.85 -13.14 -5.46
C LYS A 82 -6.40 -14.16 -6.51
N ALA A 83 -5.48 -13.77 -7.40
CA ALA A 83 -4.94 -14.66 -8.43
C ALA A 83 -4.18 -15.86 -7.83
N ALA A 84 -3.39 -15.63 -6.78
CA ALA A 84 -2.68 -16.69 -6.07
C ALA A 84 -3.64 -17.71 -5.44
N ILE A 85 -4.71 -17.23 -4.78
CA ILE A 85 -5.75 -18.09 -4.21
C ILE A 85 -6.43 -18.92 -5.31
N GLN A 86 -6.82 -18.27 -6.42
CA GLN A 86 -7.47 -18.97 -7.53
C GLN A 86 -6.57 -20.08 -8.11
N LYS A 87 -5.27 -19.82 -8.25
CA LYS A 87 -4.30 -20.81 -8.72
C LYS A 87 -4.21 -22.01 -7.77
N ALA A 88 -4.21 -21.77 -6.46
CA ALA A 88 -4.19 -22.82 -5.46
C ALA A 88 -5.47 -23.69 -5.52
N VAL A 89 -6.65 -23.06 -5.57
CA VAL A 89 -7.94 -23.75 -5.69
C VAL A 89 -7.97 -24.61 -6.96
N ASN A 90 -7.57 -24.06 -8.10
CA ASN A 90 -7.51 -24.80 -9.36
C ASN A 90 -6.55 -26.00 -9.27
N GLY A 91 -5.40 -25.83 -8.61
CA GLY A 91 -4.44 -26.91 -8.36
C GLY A 91 -5.07 -28.07 -7.57
N VAL A 92 -5.80 -27.75 -6.50
CA VAL A 92 -6.51 -28.75 -5.68
C VAL A 92 -7.57 -29.49 -6.50
N MET A 93 -8.40 -28.77 -7.25
CA MET A 93 -9.48 -29.37 -8.06
C MET A 93 -8.92 -30.27 -9.18
N ASN A 94 -7.83 -29.85 -9.81
CA ASN A 94 -7.15 -30.65 -10.83
C ASN A 94 -6.55 -31.93 -10.22
N GLY A 95 -5.93 -31.83 -9.05
CA GLY A 95 -5.39 -32.98 -8.32
C GLY A 95 -6.49 -33.98 -7.95
N LEU A 96 -7.62 -33.51 -7.41
CA LEU A 96 -8.79 -34.34 -7.12
C LEU A 96 -9.29 -35.06 -8.38
N THR A 97 -9.41 -34.34 -9.50
CA THR A 97 -9.85 -34.92 -10.78
C THR A 97 -8.89 -35.99 -11.27
N ALA A 98 -7.57 -35.77 -11.14
CA ALA A 98 -6.56 -36.74 -11.56
C ALA A 98 -6.65 -38.02 -10.73
N THR A 99 -6.76 -37.89 -9.40
CA THR A 99 -6.91 -39.03 -8.48
C THR A 99 -8.17 -39.84 -8.77
N LEU A 100 -9.31 -39.19 -9.01
CA LEU A 100 -10.55 -39.86 -9.35
C LEU A 100 -10.47 -40.60 -10.70
N LYS A 101 -9.79 -40.02 -11.70
CA LYS A 101 -9.57 -40.69 -12.98
C LYS A 101 -8.66 -41.90 -12.89
N SER A 102 -7.64 -41.87 -12.02
CA SER A 102 -6.75 -43.01 -11.80
C SER A 102 -7.36 -44.15 -10.98
N ALA A 103 -8.53 -43.93 -10.38
CA ALA A 103 -9.25 -44.93 -9.59
C ALA A 103 -10.30 -45.72 -10.40
N LEU A 104 -10.45 -45.42 -11.69
CA LEU A 104 -11.24 -46.17 -12.68
C LEU A 104 -10.32 -47.06 -13.51
#